data_AF-O33632-F1
#
_entry.id   AF-O33632-F1
#
_cell.length_a   1.000
_cell.length_b   1.000
_cell.length_c   1.000
_cell.angle_alpha   90.00
_cell.angle_beta   90.00
_cell.angle_gamma   90.00
#
_symmetry.space_group_name_H-M   'P 1'
#
loop_
_entity.id
_entity.type
_entity.pdbx_description
1 polymer ?
#
loop_
_entity_poly.entity_id
_entity_poly.type
_entity_poly.pdbx_seq_one_letter_code
_entity_poly.pdbx_strand_id
1 'polypeptide(L)'
;SLHAYGGPLAAMDSVEATMNVPVDYYVRINMKAFVEAVDELGGIYYDVPYNLNEPNSDDTGRIKIKKGYQKLNGDQALAVARTRHHDSDLKRGQRQMELIKILFQKAQNLKSIDKLDNVISIVGKNAKHNLTQKEIKSLAKMYLGGSTEIKTSQLKGKDDYLNDIYYYHPSVKSIMEYSNLLRNDLDLSQITNKNDFLDQRVIKRYGSLVPLTELDEDLLRKNQKESTDSQKESDSSSQNNDEEDQTNEQTDQNSLNGNEQYPNQQDNNQTNGENGMINNDNYPYAQ
;
A
#
# COMPACT_ATOMS: atom_id res chain seq x y z
N SER A 1 -3.97 -8.37 -3.02
CA SER A 1 -5.04 -9.38 -3.26
C SER A 1 -5.81 -9.13 -4.55
N LEU A 2 -6.23 -7.91 -4.92
CA LEU A 2 -7.04 -7.68 -6.15
C LEU A 2 -6.41 -8.22 -7.45
N HIS A 3 -5.12 -7.99 -7.68
CA HIS A 3 -4.39 -8.57 -8.82
C HIS A 3 -4.37 -10.11 -8.83
N ALA A 4 -4.45 -10.74 -7.66
CA ALA A 4 -4.38 -12.19 -7.51
C ALA A 4 -5.72 -12.88 -7.83
N TYR A 5 -6.85 -12.17 -7.71
CA TYR A 5 -8.19 -12.74 -7.90
C TYR A 5 -8.95 -12.22 -9.13
N GLY A 6 -8.62 -11.03 -9.66
CA GLY A 6 -9.32 -10.43 -10.81
C GLY A 6 -8.41 -9.86 -11.92
N GLY A 7 -7.11 -10.08 -11.82
CA GLY A 7 -6.14 -9.61 -12.82
C GLY A 7 -6.03 -8.07 -12.91
N PRO A 8 -5.46 -7.53 -14.01
CA PRO A 8 -5.24 -6.09 -14.19
C PRO A 8 -6.54 -5.26 -14.23
N LEU A 9 -7.64 -5.82 -14.76
CA LEU A 9 -8.92 -5.11 -14.87
C LEU A 9 -9.51 -4.81 -13.48
N ALA A 10 -9.54 -5.80 -12.58
CA ALA A 10 -10.03 -5.55 -11.23
C ALA A 10 -9.18 -4.53 -10.46
N ALA A 11 -7.87 -4.49 -10.72
CA ALA A 11 -7.00 -3.46 -10.14
C ALA A 11 -7.31 -2.07 -10.71
N MET A 12 -7.55 -1.98 -12.02
CA MET A 12 -7.99 -0.75 -12.70
C MET A 12 -9.30 -0.24 -12.10
N ASP A 13 -10.33 -1.10 -12.02
CA ASP A 13 -11.64 -0.76 -11.45
C ASP A 13 -11.53 -0.28 -10.01
N SER A 14 -10.65 -0.89 -9.21
CA SER A 14 -10.41 -0.46 -7.82
C SER A 14 -9.76 0.91 -7.74
N VAL A 15 -8.83 1.24 -8.64
CA VAL A 15 -8.22 2.58 -8.71
C VAL A 15 -9.27 3.59 -9.15
N GLU A 16 -10.02 3.29 -10.21
CA GLU A 16 -11.10 4.16 -10.69
C GLU A 16 -12.17 4.41 -9.62
N ALA A 17 -12.57 3.38 -8.88
CA ALA A 17 -13.55 3.51 -7.81
C ALA A 17 -13.00 4.28 -6.61
N THR A 18 -11.70 4.10 -6.30
CA THR A 18 -11.07 4.81 -5.17
C THR A 18 -10.85 6.28 -5.49
N MET A 19 -10.35 6.57 -6.70
CA MET A 19 -9.93 7.91 -7.12
C MET A 19 -11.04 8.68 -7.83
N ASN A 20 -12.15 8.04 -8.19
CA ASN A 20 -13.27 8.64 -8.93
C ASN A 20 -12.82 9.40 -10.18
N VAL A 21 -11.96 8.75 -10.97
CA VAL A 21 -11.47 9.21 -12.27
C VAL A 21 -11.48 8.03 -13.23
N PRO A 22 -11.66 8.26 -14.54
CA PRO A 22 -11.47 7.22 -15.53
C PRO A 22 -10.00 6.78 -15.56
N VAL A 23 -9.77 5.49 -15.80
CA VAL A 23 -8.47 4.91 -16.07
C VAL A 23 -8.57 4.16 -17.39
N ASP A 24 -8.17 4.82 -18.47
CA ASP A 24 -8.37 4.32 -19.84
C ASP A 24 -7.41 3.18 -20.20
N TYR A 25 -6.21 3.18 -19.61
CA TYR A 25 -5.14 2.26 -19.98
C TYR A 25 -4.41 1.66 -18.77
N TYR A 26 -3.98 0.42 -18.92
CA TYR A 26 -3.07 -0.24 -17.99
C TYR A 26 -1.83 -0.76 -18.71
N VAL A 27 -0.72 -0.78 -17.99
CA VAL A 27 0.50 -1.48 -18.38
C VAL A 27 0.98 -2.30 -17.20
N ARG A 28 1.14 -3.60 -17.40
CA ARG A 28 1.75 -4.52 -16.45
C ARG A 28 3.05 -5.03 -17.05
N ILE A 29 4.16 -4.72 -16.40
CA ILE A 29 5.49 -5.09 -16.87
C ILE A 29 6.06 -6.18 -15.97
N ASN A 30 6.72 -7.19 -16.54
CA ASN A 30 7.48 -8.15 -15.74
C ASN A 30 8.83 -7.55 -15.29
N MET A 31 9.44 -8.10 -14.25
CA MET A 31 10.72 -7.58 -13.73
C MET A 31 11.87 -7.72 -14.74
N LYS A 32 11.79 -8.68 -15.66
CA LYS A 32 12.78 -8.90 -16.72
C LYS A 32 12.82 -7.73 -17.70
N ALA A 33 11.67 -7.19 -18.12
CA ALA A 33 11.61 -6.03 -19.01
C ALA A 33 12.26 -4.80 -18.38
N PHE A 34 12.09 -4.62 -17.07
CA PHE A 34 12.70 -3.51 -16.36
C PHE A 34 14.23 -3.61 -16.40
N VAL A 35 14.79 -4.79 -16.14
CA VAL A 35 16.25 -5.05 -16.25
C VAL A 35 16.74 -4.77 -17.66
N GLU A 36 16.11 -5.37 -18.68
CA GLU A 36 16.48 -5.20 -20.08
C GLU A 36 16.42 -3.74 -20.53
N ALA A 37 15.39 -2.99 -20.11
CA ALA A 37 15.26 -1.57 -20.45
C ALA A 37 16.36 -0.71 -19.80
N VAL A 38 16.74 -0.99 -18.55
CA VAL A 38 17.86 -0.30 -17.89
C VAL A 38 19.17 -0.57 -18.63
N ASP A 39 19.43 -1.82 -19.01
CA ASP A 39 20.66 -2.21 -19.69
C ASP A 39 20.74 -1.64 -21.11
N GLU A 40 19.64 -1.61 -21.87
CA GLU A 40 19.57 -1.01 -23.21
C GLU A 40 19.90 0.50 -23.20
N LEU A 41 19.45 1.20 -22.15
CA LEU A 41 19.76 2.61 -21.92
C LEU A 41 21.17 2.82 -21.32
N GLY A 42 21.93 1.74 -21.12
CA GLY A 42 23.28 1.75 -20.62
C GLY A 42 23.39 2.04 -19.13
N GLY A 43 22.37 1.68 -18.34
CA GLY A 43 22.28 1.87 -16.89
C GLY A 43 21.66 3.20 -16.46
N ILE A 44 21.31 3.28 -15.18
CA ILE A 44 20.72 4.46 -14.52
C ILE A 44 21.61 4.94 -13.37
N TYR A 45 21.54 6.22 -13.01
CA TYR A 45 22.18 6.71 -11.79
C TYR A 45 21.16 6.79 -10.66
N TYR A 46 21.53 6.31 -9.47
CA TYR A 46 20.65 6.27 -8.31
C TYR A 46 21.44 6.46 -7.01
N ASP A 47 20.86 7.16 -6.04
CA ASP A 47 21.42 7.28 -4.69
C ASP A 47 20.92 6.13 -3.82
N VAL A 48 21.73 5.09 -3.71
CA VAL A 48 21.35 3.87 -2.98
C VAL A 48 21.32 4.20 -1.48
N PRO A 49 20.19 4.02 -0.77
CA PRO A 49 20.03 4.56 0.59
C PRO A 49 20.86 3.81 1.66
N TYR A 50 21.18 2.54 1.43
CA TYR A 50 21.92 1.67 2.35
C TYR A 50 22.65 0.55 1.59
N ASN A 51 23.57 -0.15 2.26
CA ASN A 51 24.26 -1.28 1.64
C ASN A 51 23.27 -2.41 1.36
N LEU A 52 23.26 -2.91 0.12
CA LEU A 52 22.42 -4.02 -0.32
C LEU A 52 23.24 -5.29 -0.47
N ASN A 53 22.58 -6.40 -0.15
CA ASN A 53 23.05 -7.73 -0.42
C ASN A 53 21.82 -8.57 -0.75
N GLU A 54 21.35 -8.52 -1.99
CA GLU A 54 20.10 -9.14 -2.44
C GLU A 54 20.41 -10.29 -3.42
N PRO A 55 19.52 -11.29 -3.56
CA PRO A 55 19.65 -12.26 -4.65
C PRO A 55 19.63 -11.58 -6.02
N ASN A 56 20.33 -12.17 -7.00
CA ASN A 56 20.24 -11.75 -8.40
C ASN A 56 18.91 -12.17 -9.04
N SER A 57 18.69 -11.77 -10.30
CA SER A 57 17.41 -11.93 -10.98
C SER A 57 16.98 -13.39 -11.20
N ASP A 58 17.93 -14.33 -11.24
CA ASP A 58 17.76 -15.78 -11.41
C ASP A 58 18.04 -16.61 -10.14
N ASP A 59 18.27 -15.95 -9.00
CA ASP A 59 18.53 -16.56 -7.68
C ASP A 59 19.76 -17.51 -7.64
N THR A 60 20.70 -17.34 -8.58
CA THR A 60 21.96 -18.11 -8.65
C THR A 60 23.12 -17.45 -7.90
N GLY A 61 22.94 -16.22 -7.42
CA GLY A 61 23.99 -15.41 -6.84
C GLY A 61 23.47 -14.23 -6.03
N ARG A 62 24.39 -13.35 -5.62
CA ARG A 62 24.06 -12.16 -4.81
C ARG A 62 24.59 -10.89 -5.43
N ILE A 63 23.74 -9.88 -5.47
CA ILE A 63 24.05 -8.51 -5.88
C ILE A 63 24.38 -7.70 -4.63
N LYS A 64 25.64 -7.28 -4.54
CA LYS A 64 26.14 -6.40 -3.48
C LYS A 64 26.26 -4.98 -4.01
N ILE A 65 25.59 -4.03 -3.37
CA ILE A 65 25.60 -2.61 -3.77
C ILE A 65 25.92 -1.79 -2.53
N LYS A 66 26.88 -0.88 -2.63
CA LYS A 66 27.18 0.02 -1.51
C LYS A 66 26.17 1.16 -1.47
N LYS A 67 25.96 1.75 -0.30
CA LYS A 67 25.25 3.02 -0.16
C LYS A 67 25.91 4.11 -1.01
N GLY A 68 25.11 5.00 -1.58
CA GLY A 68 25.53 6.23 -2.25
C GLY A 68 25.15 6.33 -3.73
N TYR A 69 25.35 7.52 -4.27
CA TYR A 69 25.09 7.84 -5.67
C TYR A 69 26.06 7.12 -6.61
N GLN A 70 25.53 6.22 -7.43
CA GLN A 70 26.32 5.44 -8.36
C GLN A 70 25.50 5.03 -9.59
N LYS A 71 26.20 4.55 -10.61
CA LYS A 71 25.58 3.98 -11.80
C LYS A 71 25.22 2.51 -11.53
N LEU A 72 23.97 2.16 -11.82
CA LEU A 72 23.41 0.82 -11.69
C LEU A 72 23.09 0.23 -13.07
N ASN A 73 23.44 -1.05 -13.27
CA ASN A 73 22.90 -1.86 -14.35
C ASN A 73 21.49 -2.39 -14.00
N GLY A 74 20.88 -3.14 -14.91
CA GLY A 74 19.51 -3.64 -14.74
C GLY A 74 19.33 -4.52 -13.51
N ASP A 75 20.22 -5.49 -13.30
CA ASP A 75 20.20 -6.36 -12.13
C ASP A 75 20.36 -5.57 -10.81
N GLN A 76 21.28 -4.61 -10.77
CA GLN A 76 21.49 -3.75 -9.61
C GLN A 76 20.27 -2.86 -9.33
N ALA A 77 19.67 -2.28 -10.37
CA ALA A 77 18.45 -1.51 -10.25
C ALA A 77 17.28 -2.38 -9.73
N LEU A 78 17.19 -3.63 -10.19
CA LEU A 78 16.19 -4.57 -9.73
C LEU A 78 16.37 -4.94 -8.24
N ALA A 79 17.61 -5.13 -7.79
CA ALA A 79 17.92 -5.35 -6.37
C ALA A 79 17.45 -4.17 -5.52
N VAL A 80 17.71 -2.93 -5.97
CA VAL A 80 17.20 -1.70 -5.32
C VAL A 80 15.67 -1.64 -5.33
N ALA A 81 15.00 -2.09 -6.39
CA ALA A 81 13.55 -2.09 -6.50
C ALA A 81 12.87 -3.15 -5.60
N ARG A 82 13.55 -4.26 -5.31
CA ARG A 82 13.00 -5.41 -4.57
C ARG A 82 13.26 -5.40 -3.08
N THR A 83 14.36 -4.77 -2.63
CA THR A 83 14.79 -4.85 -1.22
C THR A 83 13.68 -4.43 -0.25
N ARG A 84 13.48 -5.24 0.81
CA ARG A 84 12.53 -5.01 1.91
C ARG A 84 13.21 -4.92 3.28
N HIS A 85 14.51 -5.21 3.36
CA HIS A 85 15.24 -5.44 4.61
C HIS A 85 15.19 -4.25 5.59
N HIS A 86 14.94 -3.04 5.10
CA HIS A 86 14.97 -1.81 5.91
C HIS A 86 13.72 -0.94 5.75
N ASP A 87 12.68 -1.41 5.05
CA ASP A 87 11.59 -0.56 4.58
C ASP A 87 10.22 -1.28 4.57
N SER A 88 9.16 -0.51 4.79
CA SER A 88 7.78 -0.97 4.61
C SER A 88 7.45 -1.20 3.12
N ASP A 89 6.38 -1.95 2.86
CA ASP A 89 5.91 -2.19 1.49
C ASP A 89 5.60 -0.90 0.72
N LEU A 90 5.12 0.11 1.43
CA LEU A 90 4.86 1.45 0.89
C LEU A 90 6.14 2.10 0.33
N LYS A 91 7.22 2.10 1.12
CA LYS A 91 8.51 2.65 0.70
C LYS A 91 9.12 1.86 -0.47
N ARG A 92 8.93 0.53 -0.50
CA ARG A 92 9.31 -0.28 -1.66
C ARG A 92 8.58 0.17 -2.93
N GLY A 93 7.27 0.39 -2.84
CA GLY A 93 6.48 0.93 -3.95
C GLY A 93 6.97 2.31 -4.42
N GLN A 94 7.35 3.18 -3.49
CA GLN A 94 7.93 4.49 -3.81
C GLN A 94 9.25 4.38 -4.59
N ARG A 95 10.16 3.51 -4.13
CA ARG A 95 11.43 3.24 -4.86
C ARG A 95 11.18 2.69 -6.26
N GLN A 96 10.21 1.79 -6.43
CA GLN A 96 9.84 1.28 -7.75
C GLN A 96 9.37 2.40 -8.69
N MET A 97 8.51 3.30 -8.20
CA MET A 97 8.05 4.47 -8.98
C MET A 97 9.21 5.42 -9.31
N GLU A 98 10.10 5.67 -8.35
CA GLU A 98 11.27 6.54 -8.53
C GLU A 98 12.22 6.00 -9.60
N LEU A 99 12.54 4.70 -9.58
CA LEU A 99 13.39 4.07 -10.57
C LEU A 99 12.76 4.11 -11.97
N ILE A 100 11.44 3.91 -12.08
CA ILE A 100 10.70 4.07 -13.33
C ILE A 100 10.81 5.51 -13.85
N LYS A 101 10.65 6.51 -12.98
CA LYS A 101 10.80 7.93 -13.35
C LYS A 101 12.21 8.23 -13.87
N ILE A 102 13.25 7.73 -13.20
CA ILE A 102 14.65 7.91 -13.63
C ILE A 102 14.89 7.25 -15.00
N LEU A 103 14.33 6.06 -15.22
CA LEU A 103 14.41 5.38 -16.51
C LEU A 103 13.77 6.22 -17.63
N PHE A 104 12.59 6.80 -17.38
CA PHE A 104 11.94 7.70 -18.34
C PHE A 104 12.77 8.97 -18.61
N GLN A 105 13.31 9.60 -17.57
CA GLN A 105 14.18 10.77 -17.72
C GLN A 105 15.46 10.45 -18.49
N LYS A 106 16.04 9.26 -18.26
CA LYS A 106 17.20 8.76 -18.99
C LYS A 106 16.87 8.60 -20.48
N ALA A 107 15.71 8.02 -20.81
CA ALA A 107 15.24 7.88 -22.18
C ALA A 107 15.05 9.24 -22.88
N GLN A 108 14.44 10.22 -22.20
CA GLN A 108 14.29 11.60 -22.72
C GLN A 108 15.65 12.26 -23.02
N ASN A 109 16.61 12.13 -22.11
CA ASN A 109 17.91 12.79 -22.21
C ASN A 109 18.82 12.22 -23.30
N LEU A 110 18.66 10.94 -23.66
CA LEU A 110 19.51 10.30 -24.67
C LEU A 110 19.25 10.83 -26.08
N LYS A 111 18.14 11.53 -26.33
CA LYS A 111 17.75 12.11 -27.64
C LYS A 111 17.94 11.14 -28.83
N SER A 112 17.93 9.83 -28.57
CA SER A 112 18.22 8.79 -29.54
C SER A 112 16.93 8.03 -29.81
N ILE A 113 16.32 8.34 -30.94
CA ILE A 113 15.06 7.75 -31.40
C ILE A 113 15.23 6.22 -31.59
N ASP A 114 16.41 5.75 -32.00
CA ASP A 114 16.67 4.33 -32.22
C ASP A 114 16.69 3.51 -30.91
N LYS A 115 17.34 4.03 -29.85
CA LYS A 115 17.31 3.40 -28.53
C LYS A 115 15.90 3.39 -27.93
N LEU A 116 15.09 4.38 -28.29
CA LEU A 116 13.71 4.44 -27.88
C LEU A 116 12.88 3.33 -28.52
N ASP A 117 12.99 3.13 -29.84
CA ASP A 117 12.26 2.05 -30.52
C ASP A 117 12.64 0.68 -29.92
N ASN A 118 13.92 0.50 -29.56
CA ASN A 118 14.36 -0.68 -28.84
C ASN A 118 13.72 -0.82 -27.45
N VAL A 119 13.68 0.24 -26.63
CA VAL A 119 13.02 0.20 -25.31
C VAL A 119 11.52 -0.08 -25.45
N ILE A 120 10.83 0.54 -26.40
CA ILE A 120 9.41 0.28 -26.67
C ILE A 120 9.21 -1.18 -27.07
N SER A 121 10.08 -1.73 -27.92
CA SER A 121 10.04 -3.13 -28.34
C SER A 121 10.30 -4.10 -27.17
N ILE A 122 11.31 -3.83 -26.34
CA ILE A 122 11.66 -4.62 -25.15
C ILE A 122 10.52 -4.64 -24.15
N VAL A 123 9.98 -3.46 -23.82
CA VAL A 123 8.87 -3.32 -22.88
C VAL A 123 7.63 -3.98 -23.47
N GLY A 124 7.31 -3.74 -24.74
CA GLY A 124 6.14 -4.31 -25.41
C GLY A 124 6.13 -5.85 -25.41
N LYS A 125 7.28 -6.50 -25.67
CA LYS A 125 7.41 -7.97 -25.64
C LYS A 125 7.19 -8.57 -24.25
N ASN A 126 7.46 -7.79 -23.20
CA ASN A 126 7.47 -8.25 -21.82
C ASN A 126 6.40 -7.56 -20.95
N ALA A 127 5.46 -6.86 -21.57
CA ALA A 127 4.35 -6.17 -20.92
C ALA A 127 3.00 -6.73 -21.38
N LYS A 128 2.03 -6.69 -20.48
CA LYS A 128 0.60 -6.83 -20.81
C LYS A 128 -0.04 -5.45 -20.71
N HIS A 129 -0.76 -5.04 -21.74
CA HIS A 129 -1.44 -3.74 -21.80
C HIS A 129 -2.68 -3.81 -22.69
N ASN A 130 -3.54 -2.80 -22.59
CA ASN A 130 -4.67 -2.59 -23.50
C ASN A 130 -4.41 -1.51 -24.56
N LEU A 131 -3.18 -1.01 -24.68
CA LEU A 131 -2.78 -0.03 -25.69
C LEU A 131 -2.59 -0.66 -27.09
N THR A 132 -3.02 0.05 -28.12
CA THR A 132 -2.70 -0.22 -29.52
C THR A 132 -1.29 0.28 -29.87
N GLN A 133 -0.71 -0.26 -30.96
CA GLN A 133 0.60 0.20 -31.45
C GLN A 133 0.62 1.71 -31.76
N LYS A 134 -0.50 2.27 -32.24
CA LYS A 134 -0.62 3.70 -32.55
C LYS A 134 -0.60 4.55 -31.28
N GLU A 135 -1.30 4.12 -30.24
CA GLU A 135 -1.30 4.80 -28.93
C GLU A 135 0.08 4.75 -28.28
N ILE A 136 0.76 3.59 -28.30
CA ILE A 136 2.13 3.46 -27.79
C ILE A 136 3.08 4.44 -28.48
N LYS A 137 3.05 4.49 -29.82
CA LYS A 137 3.87 5.44 -30.60
C LYS A 137 3.54 6.89 -30.29
N SER A 138 2.25 7.21 -30.11
CA SER A 138 1.80 8.57 -29.82
C SER A 138 2.24 9.00 -28.41
N LEU A 139 2.09 8.14 -27.41
CA LEU A 139 2.57 8.38 -26.05
C LEU A 139 4.08 8.56 -26.03
N ALA A 140 4.84 7.67 -26.68
CA ALA A 140 6.28 7.79 -26.77
C ALA A 140 6.70 9.12 -27.39
N LYS A 141 6.10 9.51 -28.53
CA LYS A 141 6.39 10.78 -29.19
C LYS A 141 6.06 11.98 -28.30
N MET A 142 4.93 11.96 -27.60
CA MET A 142 4.53 13.03 -26.68
C MET A 142 5.52 13.20 -25.52
N TYR A 143 5.88 12.10 -24.86
CA TYR A 143 6.75 12.12 -23.69
C TYR A 143 8.21 12.42 -24.01
N LEU A 144 8.68 12.10 -25.23
CA LEU A 144 10.10 12.20 -25.59
C LEU A 144 10.40 13.37 -26.52
N GLY A 145 9.38 13.90 -27.21
CA GLY A 145 9.47 15.12 -27.98
C GLY A 145 9.26 16.40 -27.17
N GLY A 146 8.81 16.29 -25.91
CA GLY A 146 8.50 17.42 -25.03
C GLY A 146 9.31 17.42 -23.73
N SER A 147 9.26 18.54 -23.00
CA SER A 147 9.79 18.67 -21.65
C SER A 147 8.78 18.20 -20.60
N THR A 148 8.21 17.00 -20.78
CA THR A 148 7.13 16.52 -19.93
C THR A 148 7.67 16.18 -18.54
N GLU A 149 7.23 16.94 -17.55
CA GLU A 149 7.59 16.71 -16.15
C GLU A 149 6.72 15.60 -15.55
N ILE A 150 7.36 14.55 -15.03
CA ILE A 150 6.68 13.51 -14.26
C ILE A 150 6.60 13.94 -12.80
N LYS A 151 5.39 14.27 -12.34
CA LYS A 151 5.09 14.54 -10.92
C LYS A 151 4.74 13.23 -10.23
N THR A 152 5.21 13.07 -9.00
CA THR A 152 4.95 11.89 -8.18
C THR A 152 4.28 12.31 -6.89
N SER A 153 3.30 11.56 -6.44
CA SER A 153 2.55 11.82 -5.22
C SER A 153 2.15 10.52 -4.54
N GLN A 154 2.07 10.54 -3.21
CA GLN A 154 1.76 9.39 -2.39
C GLN A 154 0.52 9.68 -1.55
N LEU A 155 -0.48 8.80 -1.64
CA LEU A 155 -1.64 8.82 -0.75
C LEU A 155 -1.19 8.81 0.72
N LYS A 156 -1.66 9.78 1.51
CA LYS A 156 -1.41 9.90 2.94
C LYS A 156 -2.49 9.18 3.73
N GLY A 157 -2.08 8.47 4.77
CA GLY A 157 -2.93 7.58 5.53
C GLY A 157 -2.29 7.18 6.84
N LYS A 158 -2.87 6.14 7.45
CA LYS A 158 -2.35 5.53 8.66
C LYS A 158 -2.16 4.04 8.42
N ASP A 159 -1.19 3.49 9.12
CA ASP A 159 -1.01 2.05 9.22
C ASP A 159 -2.13 1.49 10.11
N ASP A 160 -2.67 0.34 9.72
CA ASP A 160 -3.80 -0.31 10.36
C ASP A 160 -3.56 -1.83 10.38
N TYR A 161 -4.10 -2.52 11.38
CA TYR A 161 -3.92 -3.95 11.55
C TYR A 161 -5.26 -4.60 11.86
N LEU A 162 -5.66 -5.57 11.03
CA LEU A 162 -6.85 -6.36 11.26
C LEU A 162 -6.46 -7.84 11.24
N ASN A 163 -6.62 -8.53 12.37
CA ASN A 163 -6.23 -9.93 12.55
C ASN A 163 -4.76 -10.20 12.16
N ASP A 164 -3.85 -9.36 12.68
CA ASP A 164 -2.40 -9.38 12.38
C ASP A 164 -2.02 -9.17 10.91
N ILE A 165 -3.00 -8.84 10.06
CA ILE A 165 -2.77 -8.46 8.67
C ILE A 165 -2.60 -6.94 8.62
N TYR A 166 -1.45 -6.50 8.10
CA TYR A 166 -1.16 -5.09 7.87
C TYR A 166 -1.98 -4.53 6.70
N TYR A 167 -2.60 -3.38 6.94
CA TYR A 167 -3.28 -2.55 5.96
C TYR A 167 -2.73 -1.13 6.01
N TYR A 168 -2.59 -0.51 4.84
CA TYR A 168 -2.45 0.93 4.76
C TYR A 168 -3.84 1.53 4.53
N HIS A 169 -4.27 2.45 5.38
CA HIS A 169 -5.58 3.10 5.32
C HIS A 169 -5.41 4.57 4.87
N PRO A 170 -5.56 4.87 3.56
CA PRO A 170 -5.49 6.24 3.06
C PRO A 170 -6.60 7.11 3.67
N SER A 171 -6.23 8.33 4.08
CA SER A 171 -7.21 9.30 4.56
C SER A 171 -8.10 9.77 3.42
N VAL A 172 -9.41 9.89 3.67
CA VAL A 172 -10.38 10.39 2.68
C VAL A 172 -9.96 11.75 2.13
N LYS A 173 -9.43 12.63 2.99
CA LYS A 173 -8.88 13.93 2.59
C LYS A 173 -7.79 13.79 1.52
N SER A 174 -6.84 12.87 1.72
CA SER A 174 -5.77 12.65 0.75
C SER A 174 -6.27 12.02 -0.55
N ILE A 175 -7.24 11.11 -0.48
CA ILE A 175 -7.87 10.54 -1.68
C ILE A 175 -8.55 11.66 -2.48
N MET A 176 -9.33 12.53 -1.84
CA MET A 176 -9.99 13.66 -2.50
C MET A 176 -9.00 14.66 -3.10
N GLU A 177 -7.92 14.99 -2.38
CA GLU A 177 -6.85 15.87 -2.85
C GLU A 177 -6.25 15.34 -4.17
N TYR A 178 -5.83 14.08 -4.20
CA TYR A 178 -5.22 13.49 -5.39
C TYR A 178 -6.24 13.15 -6.48
N SER A 179 -7.48 12.86 -6.12
CA SER A 179 -8.59 12.77 -7.08
C SER A 179 -8.76 14.09 -7.82
N ASN A 180 -8.84 15.21 -7.10
CA ASN A 180 -8.99 16.54 -7.73
C ASN A 180 -7.78 16.95 -8.56
N LEU A 181 -6.57 16.54 -8.16
CA LEU A 181 -5.37 16.72 -8.98
C LEU A 181 -5.52 16.00 -10.33
N LEU A 182 -5.87 14.71 -10.32
CA LEU A 182 -6.08 13.93 -11.54
C LEU A 182 -7.26 14.45 -12.37
N ARG A 183 -8.34 14.87 -11.72
CA ARG A 183 -9.52 15.44 -12.40
C ARG A 183 -9.17 16.73 -13.11
N ASN A 184 -8.34 17.58 -12.52
CA ASN A 184 -7.85 18.78 -13.18
C ASN A 184 -7.03 18.45 -14.44
N ASP A 185 -6.16 17.44 -14.38
CA ASP A 185 -5.37 17.01 -15.54
C ASP A 185 -6.22 16.36 -16.65
N LEU A 186 -7.42 15.89 -16.30
CA LEU A 186 -8.39 15.25 -17.20
C LEU A 186 -9.56 16.18 -17.61
N ASP A 187 -9.51 17.47 -17.26
CA ASP A 187 -10.58 18.44 -17.50
C ASP A 187 -11.96 18.02 -16.91
N LEU A 188 -11.95 17.39 -15.74
CA LEU A 188 -13.15 16.95 -15.00
C LEU A 188 -13.49 17.89 -13.83
N SER A 189 -14.78 18.07 -13.53
CA SER A 189 -15.24 18.91 -12.42
C SER A 189 -14.69 18.47 -11.07
N GLN A 190 -14.22 19.39 -10.23
CA GLN A 190 -13.68 19.03 -8.91
C GLN A 190 -14.74 18.50 -7.94
N ILE A 191 -14.28 17.67 -7.01
CA ILE A 191 -15.04 17.11 -5.89
C ILE A 191 -14.89 18.06 -4.70
N THR A 192 -15.96 18.73 -4.31
CA THR A 192 -15.96 19.73 -3.23
C THR A 192 -16.59 19.20 -1.93
N ASN A 193 -17.53 18.27 -2.03
CA ASN A 193 -18.23 17.69 -0.88
C ASN A 193 -17.69 16.28 -0.55
N LYS A 194 -17.25 16.10 0.70
CA LYS A 194 -16.72 14.83 1.21
C LYS A 194 -17.80 13.74 1.27
N ASN A 195 -19.02 14.09 1.68
CA ASN A 195 -20.10 13.10 1.82
C ASN A 195 -20.53 12.60 0.45
N ASP A 196 -20.78 13.51 -0.51
CA ASP A 196 -21.09 13.13 -1.89
C ASP A 196 -19.99 12.25 -2.51
N PHE A 197 -18.72 12.51 -2.18
CA PHE A 197 -17.60 11.67 -2.61
C PHE A 197 -17.66 10.27 -2.03
N LEU A 198 -17.88 10.15 -0.72
CA LEU A 198 -18.02 8.86 -0.05
C LEU A 198 -19.25 8.11 -0.58
N ASP A 199 -20.35 8.82 -0.80
CA ASP A 199 -21.59 8.27 -1.32
C ASP A 199 -21.39 7.71 -2.73
N GLN A 200 -20.73 8.46 -3.63
CA GLN A 200 -20.38 7.97 -4.96
C GLN A 200 -19.49 6.72 -4.90
N ARG A 201 -18.54 6.66 -3.96
CA ARG A 201 -17.68 5.47 -3.78
C ARG A 201 -18.48 4.26 -3.29
N VAL A 202 -19.39 4.46 -2.34
CA VAL A 202 -20.27 3.37 -1.86
C VAL A 202 -21.20 2.94 -2.98
N ILE A 203 -21.82 3.89 -3.69
CA ILE A 203 -22.74 3.60 -4.79
C ILE A 203 -22.07 2.79 -5.89
N LYS A 204 -20.89 3.24 -6.35
CA LYS A 204 -20.13 2.56 -7.40
C LYS A 204 -19.72 1.15 -6.99
N ARG A 205 -19.51 0.88 -5.70
CA ARG A 205 -19.00 -0.41 -5.22
C ARG A 205 -20.07 -1.40 -4.76
N TYR A 206 -21.19 -0.91 -4.22
CA TYR A 206 -22.20 -1.70 -3.53
C TYR A 206 -23.63 -1.48 -4.07
N GLY A 207 -23.86 -0.55 -5.00
CA GLY A 207 -25.19 -0.20 -5.50
C GLY A 207 -25.83 0.94 -4.70
N SER A 208 -27.15 1.13 -4.79
CA SER A 208 -27.82 2.28 -4.15
C SER A 208 -27.55 2.38 -2.65
N LEU A 209 -27.32 3.60 -2.16
CA LEU A 209 -27.36 3.88 -0.73
C LEU A 209 -28.79 3.73 -0.22
N VAL A 210 -28.97 2.91 0.81
CA VAL A 210 -30.18 3.00 1.64
C VAL A 210 -30.16 4.39 2.28
N PRO A 211 -31.23 5.20 2.20
CA PRO A 211 -31.25 6.51 2.83
C PRO A 211 -30.93 6.37 4.31
N LEU A 212 -30.15 7.30 4.85
CA LEU A 212 -29.91 7.40 6.29
C LEU A 212 -31.27 7.56 6.97
N THR A 213 -31.79 6.49 7.54
CA THR A 213 -32.80 6.60 8.59
C THR A 213 -32.13 7.29 9.76
N GLU A 214 -32.65 8.46 10.14
CA GLU A 214 -32.29 9.09 11.41
C GLU A 214 -32.52 8.04 12.51
N LEU A 215 -31.45 7.73 13.25
CA LEU A 215 -31.57 6.91 14.44
C LEU A 215 -32.36 7.72 15.45
N ASP A 216 -33.57 7.28 15.74
CA ASP A 216 -34.40 7.86 16.79
C ASP A 216 -33.64 7.72 18.13
N GLU A 217 -33.25 8.85 18.74
CA GLU A 217 -32.49 8.86 20.00
C GLU A 217 -33.24 8.12 21.12
N ASP A 218 -34.57 8.01 21.02
CA ASP A 218 -35.39 7.26 21.96
C ASP A 218 -35.15 5.75 21.89
N LEU A 219 -34.75 5.21 20.73
CA LEU A 219 -34.36 3.80 20.58
C LEU A 219 -32.97 3.52 21.18
N LEU A 220 -32.08 4.52 21.23
CA LEU A 220 -30.78 4.41 21.90
C LEU A 220 -30.94 4.44 23.42
N ARG A 221 -31.89 5.23 23.95
CA ARG A 221 -32.20 5.30 25.39
C ARG A 221 -32.87 4.03 25.93
N LYS A 222 -33.67 3.34 25.12
CA LYS A 222 -34.38 2.13 25.55
C LYS A 222 -33.42 0.98 25.88
N ASN A 223 -32.37 0.81 25.07
CA ASN A 223 -31.35 -0.23 25.28
C ASN A 223 -30.35 0.11 26.39
N GLN A 224 -30.18 1.39 26.74
CA GLN A 224 -29.38 1.79 27.91
C GLN A 224 -30.14 1.63 29.24
N LYS A 225 -31.47 1.78 29.24
CA LYS A 225 -32.30 1.54 30.44
C LYS A 225 -32.46 0.06 30.78
N GLU A 226 -32.62 -0.82 29.79
CA GLU A 226 -32.69 -2.27 30.06
C GLU A 226 -31.37 -2.82 30.64
N SER A 227 -30.24 -2.17 30.37
CA SER A 227 -28.94 -2.54 30.95
C SER A 227 -28.73 -2.02 32.38
N THR A 228 -29.54 -1.05 32.85
CA THR A 228 -29.40 -0.44 34.19
C THR A 228 -30.49 -0.85 35.18
N ASP A 229 -31.61 -1.43 34.73
CA ASP A 229 -32.67 -1.96 35.61
C ASP A 229 -32.46 -3.41 36.08
N SER A 230 -31.43 -4.10 35.59
CA SER A 230 -31.11 -5.49 36.02
C SER A 230 -30.14 -5.56 37.22
N GLN A 231 -29.85 -4.45 37.90
CA GLN A 231 -28.95 -4.40 39.06
C GLN A 231 -29.53 -3.69 40.31
N LYS A 232 -30.86 -3.71 40.50
CA LYS A 232 -31.49 -3.30 41.77
C LYS A 232 -32.52 -4.31 42.28
N GLU A 233 -32.04 -5.52 42.56
CA GLU A 233 -32.59 -6.35 43.63
C GLU A 233 -31.49 -6.61 44.66
N SER A 234 -31.35 -5.69 45.62
CA SER A 234 -30.94 -5.97 47.00
C SER A 234 -31.01 -4.68 47.84
N ASP A 235 -31.63 -4.83 49.00
CA ASP A 235 -31.58 -4.00 50.20
C ASP A 235 -32.28 -2.64 50.23
N SER A 236 -33.54 -2.71 50.67
CA SER A 236 -34.17 -1.72 51.54
C SER A 236 -33.98 -2.14 53.00
N SER A 237 -33.23 -1.39 53.80
CA SER A 237 -33.72 -0.89 55.10
C SER A 237 -32.79 0.14 55.77
N SER A 238 -33.44 1.22 56.24
CA SER A 238 -33.20 2.00 57.46
C SER A 238 -32.03 3.01 57.56
N GLN A 239 -32.42 4.27 57.38
CA GLN A 239 -32.42 5.38 58.37
C GLN A 239 -31.15 5.81 59.15
N ASN A 240 -30.90 7.12 58.98
CA ASN A 240 -30.57 8.16 59.97
C ASN A 240 -29.10 8.48 60.30
N ASN A 241 -28.77 9.75 59.97
CA ASN A 241 -28.22 10.80 60.83
C ASN A 241 -26.70 10.95 61.10
N ASP A 242 -26.28 12.19 60.79
CA ASP A 242 -25.44 13.13 61.53
C ASP A 242 -23.89 13.15 61.39
N GLU A 243 -23.43 14.37 61.07
CA GLU A 243 -22.22 15.12 61.51
C GLU A 243 -20.82 14.66 61.05
N GLU A 244 -20.18 15.49 60.21
CA GLU A 244 -19.04 16.39 60.52
C GLU A 244 -17.69 15.67 60.73
N ASP A 245 -16.70 15.94 59.87
CA ASP A 245 -15.56 16.83 60.19
C ASP A 245 -14.53 16.83 59.04
N GLN A 246 -13.85 17.98 58.91
CA GLN A 246 -12.78 18.30 57.98
C GLN A 246 -11.49 17.56 58.33
N THR A 247 -10.60 17.31 57.36
CA THR A 247 -9.22 17.87 57.38
C THR A 247 -8.38 17.42 56.17
N ASN A 248 -7.43 18.31 55.86
CA ASN A 248 -6.47 18.36 54.76
C ASN A 248 -5.31 17.35 54.84
N GLU A 249 -4.50 17.41 53.76
CA GLU A 249 -3.06 17.14 53.61
C GLU A 249 -2.74 15.84 52.83
N GLN A 250 -2.33 15.91 51.56
CA GLN A 250 -1.07 16.37 50.94
C GLN A 250 0.07 15.32 51.01
N THR A 251 0.52 14.93 49.81
CA THR A 251 1.86 14.38 49.43
C THR A 251 2.34 13.05 50.02
N ASP A 252 2.68 12.06 49.18
CA ASP A 252 4.10 11.84 48.82
C ASP A 252 4.35 10.81 47.71
N GLN A 253 5.51 11.00 47.08
CA GLN A 253 6.12 10.21 46.01
C GLN A 253 6.66 8.85 46.52
N ASN A 254 6.62 7.80 45.70
CA ASN A 254 7.85 7.07 45.27
C ASN A 254 7.59 5.87 44.34
N SER A 255 8.31 5.89 43.21
CA SER A 255 9.14 4.84 42.60
C SER A 255 8.88 3.36 42.95
N LEU A 256 8.86 2.48 41.92
CA LEU A 256 9.90 1.45 41.69
C LEU A 256 9.63 0.56 40.45
N ASN A 257 10.75 0.15 39.84
CA ASN A 257 10.96 -0.72 38.69
C ASN A 257 10.36 -2.14 38.78
N GLY A 258 10.20 -2.78 37.61
CA GLY A 258 10.15 -4.25 37.49
C GLY A 258 10.20 -4.75 36.04
N ASN A 259 11.40 -5.14 35.58
CA ASN A 259 11.64 -5.98 34.40
C ASN A 259 11.30 -7.44 34.70
N GLU A 260 10.70 -8.18 33.76
CA GLU A 260 10.85 -9.65 33.68
C GLU A 260 10.94 -10.14 32.22
N GLN A 261 12.09 -10.74 31.89
CA GLN A 261 12.30 -11.73 30.82
C GLN A 261 12.23 -13.14 31.44
N TYR A 262 11.98 -14.19 30.63
CA TYR A 262 12.60 -15.56 30.64
C TYR A 262 11.76 -16.51 29.70
N PRO A 263 12.18 -17.74 29.31
CA PRO A 263 13.15 -18.05 28.25
C PRO A 263 12.74 -19.22 27.27
N ASN A 264 13.65 -19.56 26.35
CA ASN A 264 13.66 -20.68 25.37
C ASN A 264 13.64 -22.11 25.97
N GLN A 265 13.19 -23.10 25.17
CA GLN A 265 13.68 -24.50 25.19
C GLN A 265 13.52 -25.21 23.82
N GLN A 266 14.55 -25.96 23.42
CA GLN A 266 14.64 -26.98 22.35
C GLN A 266 14.59 -28.38 22.98
N ASP A 267 14.05 -29.41 22.31
CA ASP A 267 14.80 -30.62 21.88
C ASP A 267 13.99 -31.66 21.06
N ASN A 268 14.72 -32.55 20.39
CA ASN A 268 14.40 -33.52 19.32
C ASN A 268 13.76 -34.88 19.75
N ASN A 269 13.05 -35.61 18.86
CA ASN A 269 13.50 -36.85 18.15
C ASN A 269 12.38 -37.67 17.39
N GLN A 270 12.84 -38.48 16.41
CA GLN A 270 12.17 -39.35 15.39
C GLN A 270 11.28 -40.52 15.96
N THR A 271 10.37 -41.24 15.26
CA THR A 271 10.50 -42.06 14.02
C THR A 271 9.15 -42.69 13.53
N ASN A 272 9.01 -42.86 12.20
CA ASN A 272 8.34 -43.88 11.33
C ASN A 272 6.85 -44.36 11.42
N GLY A 273 6.19 -44.41 10.24
CA GLY A 273 5.10 -45.36 9.89
C GLY A 273 4.13 -44.90 8.78
N GLU A 274 4.08 -45.62 7.65
CA GLU A 274 3.45 -45.31 6.34
C GLU A 274 1.90 -45.29 6.26
N ASN A 275 1.31 -44.40 5.43
CA ASN A 275 0.46 -44.72 4.25
C ASN A 275 -0.40 -43.54 3.76
N GLY A 276 -0.52 -43.39 2.42
CA GLY A 276 -1.73 -42.88 1.75
C GLY A 276 -1.65 -41.49 1.09
N MET A 277 -1.50 -41.47 -0.24
CA MET A 277 -1.54 -40.31 -1.15
C MET A 277 -2.79 -39.42 -1.00
N ILE A 278 -2.64 -38.08 -1.11
CA ILE A 278 -3.22 -37.18 -2.15
C ILE A 278 -2.41 -35.86 -2.14
N ASN A 279 -1.87 -35.47 -3.30
CA ASN A 279 -1.10 -34.24 -3.51
C ASN A 279 -1.98 -32.98 -3.34
N ASN A 280 -1.55 -32.06 -2.47
CA ASN A 280 -2.07 -30.70 -2.42
C ASN A 280 -0.88 -29.73 -2.29
N ASP A 281 -0.60 -28.99 -3.36
CA ASP A 281 0.52 -28.05 -3.45
C ASP A 281 0.28 -26.87 -2.48
N ASN A 282 1.01 -26.92 -1.37
CA ASN A 282 1.00 -25.96 -0.29
C ASN A 282 1.99 -24.82 -0.62
N TYR A 283 1.50 -23.59 -0.73
CA TYR A 283 2.33 -22.39 -0.80
C TYR A 283 2.92 -22.09 0.59
N PRO A 284 4.25 -21.98 0.76
CA PRO A 284 4.82 -21.64 2.06
C PRO A 284 4.68 -20.15 2.35
N TYR A 285 4.21 -19.86 3.57
CA TYR A 285 4.22 -18.56 4.23
C TYR A 285 5.65 -18.01 4.32
N ALA A 286 5.83 -16.75 3.92
CA ALA A 286 7.06 -16.01 4.16
C ALA A 286 7.00 -15.34 5.54
N GLN A 287 8.02 -15.61 6.36
CA GLN A 287 8.44 -14.76 7.48
C GLN A 287 9.00 -13.43 6.98
#